data_AF-A0A1M6KK82-F1
#
_entry.id   AF-A0A1M6KK82-F1
#
_cell.length_a   1.000
_cell.length_b   1.000
_cell.length_c   1.000
_cell.angle_alpha   90.00
_cell.angle_beta   90.00
_cell.angle_gamma   90.00
#
_symmetry.space_group_name_H-M   'P 1'
#
loop_
_entity.id
_entity.type
_entity.pdbx_description
1 polymer ?
#
loop_
_entity_poly.entity_id
_entity_poly.type
_entity_poly.pdbx_seq_one_letter_code
_entity_poly.pdbx_strand_id
1 'polypeptide(L)' 'MLFDVIQYAIIIDVILSYVPPGTLSGVKSFINSLTAPILMPFQKIQRSLFPNLMFDLSPIFAIILLDFIKRIVLSLI' A
#
# COMPACT_ATOMS: atom_id res chain seq x y z
N MET A 1 5.10 -14.92 5.63
CA MET A 1 6.43 -14.37 5.31
C MET A 1 6.32 -13.28 4.23
N LEU A 2 6.18 -13.60 2.94
CA LEU A 2 6.15 -12.57 1.88
C LEU A 2 4.99 -11.57 2.02
N PHE A 3 3.75 -12.06 2.21
CA PHE A 3 2.58 -11.19 2.38
C PHE A 3 2.75 -10.22 3.54
N ASP A 4 3.33 -10.67 4.66
CA ASP A 4 3.54 -9.84 5.85
C ASP A 4 4.56 -8.73 5.56
N VAL A 5 5.66 -9.04 4.84
CA VAL A 5 6.67 -8.04 4.44
C VAL A 5 6.02 -6.94 3.60
N ILE A 6 5.17 -7.30 2.64
CA ILE A 6 4.47 -6.33 1.79
C ILE A 6 3.48 -5.49 2.61
N GLN A 7 2.72 -6.10 3.53
CA GLN A 7 1.81 -5.36 4.41
C GLN A 7 2.55 -4.36 5.28
N TYR A 8 3.68 -4.75 5.88
CA TYR A 8 4.51 -3.82 6.64
C TYR A 8 5.10 -2.72 5.75
N ALA A 9 5.52 -3.02 4.53
CA ALA A 9 5.99 -2.00 3.58
C ALA A 9 4.90 -0.97 3.26
N ILE A 10 3.63 -1.40 3.10
CA ILE A 10 2.49 -0.50 2.91
C ILE A 10 2.29 0.41 4.14
N ILE A 11 2.36 -0.14 5.35
CA ILE A 11 2.25 0.66 6.58
C ILE A 11 3.40 1.67 6.67
N ILE A 12 4.63 1.25 6.34
CA ILE A 12 5.80 2.13 6.30
C ILE A 12 5.62 3.23 5.25
N ASP A 13 5.10 2.93 4.06
CA ASP A 13 4.82 3.93 3.01
C ASP A 13 3.84 5.01 3.52
N VAL A 14 2.78 4.59 4.22
CA VAL A 14 1.83 5.51 4.86
C VAL A 14 2.53 6.40 5.89
N ILE A 15 3.36 5.84 6.77
CA ILE A 15 4.11 6.63 7.76
C ILE A 15 5.07 7.62 7.06
N LEU A 16 5.80 7.16 6.04
CA LEU A 16 6.72 7.98 5.24
C LEU A 16 6.01 9.05 4.39
N SER A 17 4.71 8.90 4.14
CA SER A 17 3.91 9.91 3.45
C SER A 17 3.78 11.20 4.26
N TYR A 18 3.78 11.11 5.60
CA TYR A 18 3.76 12.25 6.52
C TYR A 18 5.15 12.85 6.78
N VAL A 19 6.22 12.17 6.34
CA VAL A 19 7.59 12.67 6.47
C VAL A 19 7.82 13.80 5.44
N PRO A 20 8.40 14.94 5.85
CA PRO A 20 8.68 16.05 4.96
C PRO A 20 9.51 15.66 3.73
N PRO A 21 9.23 16.26 2.56
CA PRO A 21 10.04 16.06 1.36
C PRO A 21 11.52 16.40 1.62
N GLY A 22 12.43 15.64 0.99
CA GLY A 22 13.89 15.81 1.14
C GLY A 22 14.49 15.02 2.31
N THR A 23 13.69 14.61 3.29
CA THR A 23 14.11 13.67 4.34
C THR A 23 13.92 12.24 3.87
N LEU A 24 14.94 11.37 4.06
CA LEU A 24 14.88 9.93 3.74
C LEU A 24 14.41 9.62 2.30
N SER A 25 14.72 10.50 1.33
CA SER A 25 14.20 10.42 -0.05
C SER A 25 14.50 9.08 -0.74
N GLY A 26 15.70 8.53 -0.53
CA GLY A 26 16.08 7.22 -1.06
C GLY A 26 15.25 6.08 -0.48
N VAL A 27 15.06 6.05 0.84
CA VAL A 27 14.23 5.03 1.52
C VAL A 27 12.77 5.15 1.09
N LYS A 28 12.24 6.37 1.05
CA LYS A 28 10.87 6.63 0.59
C LYS A 28 10.66 6.17 -0.85
N SER A 29 11.60 6.46 -1.75
CA SER A 29 11.54 6.02 -3.15
C SER A 29 11.56 4.49 -3.28
N PHE A 30 12.41 3.83 -2.50
CA PHE A 30 12.48 2.37 -2.47
C PHE A 30 11.20 1.72 -1.93
N ILE A 31 10.68 2.21 -0.80
CA ILE A 31 9.42 1.69 -0.23
C ILE A 31 8.27 1.93 -1.20
N ASN A 32 8.19 3.12 -1.79
CA ASN A 32 7.14 3.43 -2.73
C ASN A 32 7.20 2.57 -3.98
N SER A 33 8.38 2.27 -4.53
CA SER A 33 8.50 1.39 -5.70
C SER A 33 8.08 -0.05 -5.41
N LEU A 34 8.28 -0.51 -4.16
CA LEU A 34 7.84 -1.81 -3.70
C LEU A 34 6.31 -1.91 -3.54
N THR A 35 5.67 -0.86 -3.00
CA THR A 35 4.23 -0.85 -2.70
C THR A 35 3.37 -0.37 -3.86
N ALA A 36 3.93 0.45 -4.76
CA ALA A 36 3.28 1.07 -5.91
C ALA A 36 2.44 0.10 -6.77
N PRO A 37 2.94 -1.08 -7.18
CA PRO A 37 2.16 -2.01 -8.00
C PRO A 37 0.85 -2.45 -7.34
N ILE A 38 0.80 -2.46 -6.01
CA ILE A 38 -0.36 -2.87 -5.23
C ILE A 38 -1.26 -1.66 -4.94
N LEU A 39 -0.70 -0.52 -4.53
CA LEU A 39 -1.47 0.66 -4.12
C LEU A 39 -2.08 1.42 -5.31
N MET A 40 -1.37 1.55 -6.43
CA MET A 40 -1.82 2.36 -7.58
C MET A 40 -3.21 1.96 -8.13
N PRO A 41 -3.55 0.66 -8.30
CA PRO A 41 -4.90 0.26 -8.70
C PRO A 41 -5.99 0.79 -7.78
N PHE A 42 -5.81 0.65 -6.45
CA PHE A 42 -6.79 1.14 -5.48
C PHE A 42 -6.86 2.66 -5.45
N GLN A 43 -5.73 3.36 -5.60
CA GLN A 43 -5.72 4.82 -5.71
C GLN A 43 -6.50 5.29 -6.95
N LYS A 44 -6.35 4.61 -8.09
CA LYS A 44 -7.12 4.91 -9.31
C LYS A 44 -8.62 4.69 -9.09
N ILE A 45 -8.99 3.57 -8.48
CA ILE A 45 -10.39 3.26 -8.15
C ILE A 45 -10.97 4.30 -7.19
N GLN A 46 -10.24 4.62 -6.12
CA GLN A 46 -10.67 5.62 -5.14
C GLN A 46 -10.85 6.99 -5.79
N ARG A 47 -9.90 7.46 -6.60
CA ARG A 47 -10.02 8.76 -7.29
C ARG A 47 -11.20 8.78 -8.27
N SER A 48 -11.55 7.64 -8.86
CA SER A 48 -12.72 7.51 -9.74
C SER A 48 -14.04 7.55 -8.96
N LEU A 49 -14.13 6.82 -7.85
CA LEU A 49 -15.37 6.69 -7.06
C LEU A 49 -15.57 7.84 -6.06
N PHE A 50 -14.49 8.36 -5.50
CA PHE A 50 -14.46 9.35 -4.42
C PHE A 50 -13.41 10.43 -4.71
N PRO A 51 -13.58 11.24 -5.77
CA PRO A 51 -12.57 12.20 -6.24
C PRO A 51 -12.21 13.28 -5.21
N ASN A 52 -13.13 13.61 -4.30
CA ASN A 52 -12.95 14.65 -3.29
C ASN A 52 -12.45 14.12 -1.93
N LEU A 53 -12.08 12.83 -1.84
CA LEU A 53 -11.60 12.26 -0.60
C LEU A 53 -10.19 12.76 -0.30
N MET A 54 -10.04 13.46 0.82
CA MET A 54 -8.76 14.09 1.19
C MET A 54 -7.72 13.10 1.72
N PHE A 55 -8.16 11.94 2.23
CA PHE A 55 -7.27 10.90 2.75
C PHE A 55 -7.23 9.69 1.81
N ASP A 56 -6.07 9.04 1.75
CA ASP A 56 -5.86 7.85 0.93
C ASP A 56 -6.31 6.60 1.69
N LEU A 57 -7.43 6.00 1.27
CA LEU A 57 -7.93 4.72 1.77
C LEU A 57 -7.32 3.52 1.05
N SER A 58 -6.57 3.74 -0.04
CA SER A 58 -5.93 2.65 -0.79
C SER A 58 -5.09 1.70 0.07
N PRO A 59 -4.36 2.14 1.12
CA PRO A 59 -3.58 1.22 1.96
C PRO A 59 -4.47 0.22 2.70
N ILE A 60 -5.64 0.66 3.18
CA ILE A 60 -6.58 -0.19 3.92
C ILE A 60 -7.14 -1.26 2.98
N PHE A 61 -7.60 -0.87 1.79
CA PHE A 61 -8.11 -1.82 0.80
C PHE A 61 -7.04 -2.78 0.30
N ALA A 62 -5.80 -2.31 0.12
CA ALA A 62 -4.68 -3.14 -0.26
C ALA A 62 -4.36 -4.21 0.79
N ILE A 63 -4.32 -3.85 2.08
CA ILE A 63 -4.06 -4.80 3.18
C ILE A 63 -5.18 -5.85 3.25
N ILE A 64 -6.45 -5.43 3.16
CA ILE A 64 -7.59 -6.36 3.17
C ILE A 64 -7.50 -7.35 2.00
N LEU A 65 -7.20 -6.87 0.78
CA LEU A 65 -7.07 -7.75 -0.37
C LEU A 65 -5.87 -8.70 -0.22
N LEU A 66 -4.73 -8.21 0.28
CA LEU A 66 -3.55 -9.04 0.53
C LEU A 66 -3.84 -10.15 1.54
N ASP A 67 -4.57 -9.86 2.63
CA ASP A 67 -4.98 -10.87 3.59
C ASP A 67 -5.93 -11.91 2.99
N PHE A 68 -6.86 -11.45 2.15
CA PHE A 68 -7.75 -12.36 1.43
C PHE A 68 -6.97 -13.29 0.48
N ILE A 69 -6.08 -12.73 -0.34
CA ILE A 69 -5.21 -13.49 -1.24
C ILE A 69 -4.33 -14.46 -0.45
N LYS A 70 -3.72 -14.01 0.66
CA LYS A 70 -2.89 -14.83 1.54
C LYS A 70 -3.66 -16.05 2.04
N ARG A 71 -4.90 -15.88 2.51
CA ARG A 71 -5.74 -16.99 2.98
C ARG A 71 -6.06 -17.99 1.87
N ILE A 72 -6.38 -17.51 0.67
CA ILE A 72 -6.62 -18.38 -0.49
C ILE A 72 -5.34 -19.17 -0.82
N VAL A 73 -4.21 -18.50 -0.98
CA VAL A 73 -2.94 -19.15 -1.33
C VAL A 73 -2.54 -20.19 -0.28
N LEU A 74 -2.66 -19.86 1.01
CA LEU A 74 -2.37 -20.80 2.11
C LEU A 74 -3.36 -21.97 2.18
N SER A 75 -4.57 -21.83 1.63
CA SER A 75 -5.54 -22.93 1.58
C SER A 75 -5.30 -23.90 0.42
N LEU A 76 -4.49 -23.51 -0.57
CA LEU A 76 -4.21 -24.29 -1.79
C LEU A 76 -2.89 -25.08 -1.73
N ILE A 77 -2.11 -24.89 -0.67
CA ILE A 77 -0.80 -25.55 -0.43
C ILE A 77 -0.96 -26.45 0.80
#